data_AF-A0A6J1AJP4-F1
#
_entry.id   AF-A0A6J1AJP4-F1
#
_cell.length_a   1.000
_cell.length_b   1.000
_cell.length_c   1.000
_cell.angle_alpha   90.00
_cell.angle_beta   90.00
_cell.angle_gamma   90.00
#
_symmetry.space_group_name_H-M   'P 1'
#
loop_
_entity.id
_entity.type
_entity.pdbx_description
1 polymer ?
#
loop_
_entity_poly.entity_id
_entity_poly.type
_entity_poly.pdbx_seq_one_letter_code
_entity_poly.pdbx_strand_id
1 'polypeptide(L)'
;MSGMGDGYVGTAQDAVRIRRLEKQREAERRKIQELKTKSASGKGQPGLLQFGSSTSEILETAFKKETVGLVTREQYVEKRVNIRNKIEEEEKEKLQKLQQE
;
A
#
# COMPACT_ATOMS: atom_id res chain seq x y z
N MET A 1 39.16 29.72 -23.58
CA MET A 1 38.86 28.37 -24.10
C MET A 1 37.49 27.96 -23.61
N SER A 2 36.49 28.07 -24.49
CA SER A 2 35.16 27.44 -24.32
C SER A 2 35.36 25.96 -24.60
N GLY A 3 35.10 25.08 -23.63
CA GLY A 3 35.48 23.67 -23.71
C GLY A 3 34.50 22.74 -23.02
N MET A 4 33.73 22.04 -23.86
CA MET A 4 32.96 20.82 -23.56
C MET A 4 31.67 20.96 -22.74
N GLY A 5 30.66 21.51 -23.41
CA GLY A 5 29.26 21.06 -23.43
C GLY A 5 28.73 20.24 -22.24
N ASP A 6 28.39 20.93 -21.16
CA ASP A 6 27.18 20.70 -20.35
C ASP A 6 26.98 21.85 -19.35
N GLY A 7 27.22 23.11 -19.76
CA GLY A 7 26.94 24.34 -18.97
C GLY A 7 27.54 24.46 -17.55
N TYR A 8 28.23 23.43 -17.04
CA TYR A 8 28.61 23.32 -15.65
C TYR A 8 29.94 24.02 -15.43
N VAL A 9 29.90 25.12 -14.69
CA VAL A 9 31.07 25.93 -14.36
C VAL A 9 31.63 25.45 -13.02
N GLY A 10 32.53 24.46 -13.07
CA GLY A 10 33.16 23.87 -11.89
C GLY A 10 34.44 23.11 -12.22
N THR A 11 35.10 22.53 -11.21
CA THR A 11 36.33 21.78 -11.42
C THR A 11 36.04 20.40 -12.03
N ALA A 12 37.02 19.79 -12.72
CA ALA A 12 36.86 18.45 -13.27
C ALA A 12 36.54 17.39 -12.20
N GLN A 13 36.94 17.62 -10.95
CA GLN A 13 36.61 16.77 -9.80
C GLN A 13 35.12 16.86 -9.42
N ASP A 14 34.53 18.03 -9.58
CA ASP A 14 33.11 18.26 -9.29
C ASP A 14 32.21 17.51 -10.27
N ALA A 15 32.57 17.49 -11.57
CA ALA A 15 31.84 16.72 -12.58
C ALA A 15 31.80 15.20 -12.26
N VAL A 16 32.91 14.64 -11.75
CA VAL A 16 32.96 13.23 -11.33
C VAL A 16 32.09 13.00 -10.10
N ARG A 17 32.10 13.93 -9.14
CA ARG A 17 31.25 13.86 -7.94
C ARG A 17 29.77 13.92 -8.30
N ILE A 18 29.39 14.82 -9.21
CA ILE A 18 28.01 14.98 -9.69
C ILE A 18 27.52 13.68 -10.32
N ARG A 19 28.27 13.09 -11.25
CA ARG A 19 27.91 11.80 -11.88
C ARG A 19 27.71 10.68 -10.86
N ARG A 20 28.53 10.63 -9.82
CA ARG A 20 28.36 9.64 -8.73
C ARG A 20 27.06 9.85 -7.97
N LEU A 21 26.75 11.09 -7.60
CA LEU A 21 25.53 11.45 -6.87
C LEU A 21 24.27 11.23 -7.72
N GLU A 22 24.32 11.56 -9.01
CA GLU A 22 23.23 11.29 -9.95
C GLU A 22 22.96 9.79 -10.06
N LYS A 23 24.01 8.97 -10.20
CA LYS A 23 23.86 7.51 -10.22
C LYS A 23 23.25 6.96 -8.93
N GLN A 24 23.59 7.53 -7.76
CA GLN A 24 22.96 7.16 -6.48
C GLN A 24 21.48 7.55 -6.44
N ARG A 25 21.14 8.79 -6.84
CA ARG A 25 19.75 9.26 -6.91
C ARG A 25 18.91 8.45 -7.90
N GLU A 26 19.47 8.06 -9.05
CA GLU A 26 18.78 7.19 -10.00
C GLU A 26 18.50 5.80 -9.42
N ALA A 27 19.46 5.21 -8.71
CA ALA A 27 19.26 3.93 -8.04
C ALA A 27 18.17 4.02 -6.95
N GLU A 28 18.15 5.10 -6.17
CA GLU A 28 17.10 5.35 -5.18
C GLU A 28 15.73 5.57 -5.84
N ARG A 29 15.67 6.34 -6.93
CA ARG A 29 14.44 6.54 -7.70
C ARG A 29 13.89 5.23 -8.26
N ARG A 30 14.76 4.37 -8.80
CA ARG A 30 14.37 3.02 -9.27
C ARG A 30 13.83 2.18 -8.12
N LYS A 31 14.50 2.17 -6.97
CA LYS A 31 14.03 1.45 -5.77
C LYS A 31 12.66 1.96 -5.30
N ILE A 32 12.45 3.27 -5.28
CA ILE A 32 11.14 3.87 -4.93
C ILE A 32 10.08 3.50 -5.97
N GLN A 33 10.43 3.50 -7.26
CA GLN A 33 9.50 3.13 -8.32
C GLN A 33 9.11 1.66 -8.24
N GLU A 34 10.06 0.75 -7.96
CA GLU A 34 9.79 -0.67 -7.73
C GLU A 34 8.93 -0.91 -6.49
N LEU A 35 9.17 -0.17 -5.40
CA LEU A 35 8.32 -0.22 -4.22
C LEU A 35 6.92 0.31 -4.55
N LYS A 36 6.82 1.41 -5.30
CA LYS A 36 5.55 1.98 -5.73
C LYS A 36 4.76 1.03 -6.63
N THR A 37 5.41 0.32 -7.56
CA THR A 37 4.74 -0.68 -8.41
C THR A 37 4.31 -1.89 -7.60
N LYS A 38 5.15 -2.40 -6.68
CA LYS A 38 4.78 -3.49 -5.76
C LYS A 38 3.62 -3.11 -4.84
N SER A 39 3.61 -1.90 -4.31
CA SER A 39 2.51 -1.39 -3.48
C SER A 39 1.24 -1.15 -4.30
N ALA A 40 1.36 -0.66 -5.55
CA ALA A 40 0.22 -0.45 -6.44
C ALA A 40 -0.43 -1.77 -6.91
N SER A 41 0.32 -2.89 -6.96
CA SER A 41 -0.25 -4.22 -7.24
C SER A 41 -1.12 -4.76 -6.10
N GLY A 42 -1.01 -4.21 -4.89
CA GLY A 42 -1.88 -4.56 -3.76
C GLY A 42 -3.12 -3.69 -3.69
N LYS A 43 -4.12 -3.91 -4.56
CA LYS A 43 -5.53 -3.43 -4.49
C LYS A 43 -5.81 -2.14 -3.67
N GLY A 44 -5.02 -1.09 -3.82
CA GLY A 44 -5.15 0.16 -3.08
C GLY A 44 -4.51 1.28 -3.87
N GLN A 45 -5.27 2.36 -4.12
CA GLN A 45 -4.81 3.49 -4.93
C GLN A 45 -3.44 4.00 -4.44
N PRO A 46 -2.43 4.09 -5.31
CA PRO A 46 -1.11 4.55 -4.92
C PRO A 46 -1.14 6.06 -4.68
N GLY A 47 -1.32 6.48 -3.43
CA GLY A 47 -1.29 7.89 -3.02
C GLY A 47 -2.29 8.27 -1.94
N LEU A 48 -3.31 7.44 -1.70
CA LEU A 48 -4.23 7.61 -0.59
C LEU A 48 -3.81 6.67 0.53
N LEU A 49 -3.25 7.19 1.61
CA LEU A 49 -3.18 6.47 2.88
C LEU A 49 -4.63 6.08 3.21
N GLN A 50 -4.96 4.80 3.01
CA GLN A 50 -6.29 4.29 3.28
C GLN A 50 -6.44 4.20 4.80
N PHE A 51 -6.72 5.34 5.44
CA PHE A 51 -6.96 5.44 6.89
C PHE A 51 -8.18 4.62 7.35
N GLY A 52 -8.95 4.05 6.41
CA GLY A 52 -10.11 3.19 6.66
C GLY A 52 -9.93 1.72 6.29
N SER A 53 -8.69 1.21 6.16
CA SER A 53 -8.45 -0.23 5.97
C SER A 53 -8.31 -0.99 7.29
N SER A 54 -8.69 -0.41 8.42
CA SER A 54 -8.71 -1.17 9.66
C SER A 54 -9.74 -2.29 9.54
N THR A 55 -9.41 -3.46 10.06
CA THR A 55 -10.31 -4.61 10.11
C THR A 55 -11.65 -4.24 10.75
N SER A 56 -11.66 -3.29 11.69
CA SER A 56 -12.85 -2.72 12.33
C SER A 56 -13.80 -1.98 11.38
N GLU A 57 -13.30 -1.21 10.42
CA GLU A 57 -14.16 -0.46 9.48
C GLU A 57 -14.77 -1.38 8.41
N ILE A 58 -14.02 -2.41 7.99
CA ILE A 58 -14.55 -3.46 7.12
C ILE A 58 -15.68 -4.22 7.83
N LEU A 59 -15.51 -4.50 9.13
CA LEU A 59 -16.54 -5.12 9.97
C LEU A 59 -17.80 -4.25 10.05
N GLU A 60 -17.66 -2.96 10.31
CA GLU A 60 -18.80 -2.06 10.42
C GLU A 60 -19.54 -1.87 9.10
N THR A 61 -18.83 -1.78 7.98
CA THR A 61 -19.46 -1.58 6.67
C THR A 61 -20.17 -2.83 6.17
N ALA A 62 -19.60 -4.03 6.35
CA ALA A 62 -20.26 -5.30 6.05
C ALA A 62 -21.50 -5.49 6.92
N PHE A 63 -21.37 -5.19 8.21
CA PHE A 63 -22.48 -5.27 9.14
C PHE A 63 -23.61 -4.30 8.78
N LYS A 64 -23.29 -3.02 8.53
CA LYS A 64 -24.27 -2.01 8.12
C LYS A 64 -25.03 -2.45 6.87
N LYS A 65 -24.37 -3.08 5.89
CA LYS A 65 -25.00 -3.62 4.68
C LYS A 65 -25.95 -4.78 4.97
N GLU A 66 -25.60 -5.69 5.88
CA GLU A 66 -26.42 -6.86 6.22
C GLU A 66 -27.59 -6.54 7.18
N THR A 67 -27.48 -5.43 7.91
CA THR A 67 -28.53 -4.91 8.80
C THR A 67 -29.35 -3.76 8.22
N VAL A 68 -29.25 -3.47 6.92
CA VAL A 68 -30.16 -2.50 6.29
C VAL A 68 -31.57 -3.10 6.26
N GLY A 69 -32.52 -2.47 6.97
CA GLY A 69 -33.95 -2.86 6.98
C GLY A 69 -34.55 -2.94 8.38
N LEU A 70 -35.83 -3.32 8.49
CA LEU A 70 -36.44 -3.68 9.77
C LEU A 70 -35.88 -5.05 10.21
N VAL A 71 -35.02 -5.04 11.23
CA VAL A 71 -34.41 -6.24 11.81
C VAL A 71 -34.74 -6.27 13.30
N THR A 72 -35.13 -7.45 13.81
CA THR A 72 -35.38 -7.61 15.25
C THR A 72 -34.06 -7.60 16.04
N ARG A 73 -34.12 -7.29 17.34
CA ARG A 73 -32.92 -7.20 18.19
C ARG A 73 -32.13 -8.52 18.22
N GLU A 74 -32.83 -9.65 18.20
CA GLU A 74 -32.24 -10.99 18.21
C GLU A 74 -31.46 -11.26 16.91
N GLN A 75 -32.09 -11.01 15.76
CA GLN A 75 -31.47 -11.15 14.44
C GLN A 75 -30.25 -10.25 14.27
N TYR A 76 -30.26 -9.05 14.85
CA TYR A 76 -29.11 -8.14 14.83
C TYR A 76 -27.92 -8.72 15.59
N VAL A 77 -28.14 -9.32 16.76
CA VAL A 77 -27.07 -9.94 17.58
C VAL A 77 -26.50 -11.17 16.87
N GLU A 78 -27.36 -12.03 16.33
CA GLU A 78 -26.93 -13.21 15.58
C GLU A 78 -26.09 -12.84 14.36
N LYS A 79 -26.55 -11.85 13.56
CA LYS A 79 -25.80 -11.36 12.40
C LYS A 79 -24.44 -10.77 12.79
N ARG A 80 -24.32 -10.07 13.93
CA ARG A 80 -23.02 -9.57 14.43
C ARG A 80 -22.04 -10.69 14.73
N VAL A 81 -22.50 -11.75 15.39
CA VAL A 81 -21.65 -12.88 15.76
C VAL A 81 -21.23 -13.66 14.52
N ASN A 82 -22.17 -13.90 13.60
CA ASN A 82 -21.90 -14.62 12.36
C ASN A 82 -20.89 -13.89 11.45
N ILE A 83 -20.99 -12.57 11.31
CA ILE A 83 -20.03 -11.80 10.51
C ILE A 83 -18.63 -11.83 11.12
N ARG A 84 -18.52 -11.76 12.46
CA ARG A 84 -17.23 -11.89 13.15
C ARG A 84 -16.58 -13.25 12.88
N ASN A 85 -17.36 -14.33 13.03
CA ASN A 85 -16.84 -15.69 12.82
C ASN A 85 -16.40 -15.92 11.37
N LYS A 86 -17.19 -15.49 10.38
CA LYS A 86 -16.85 -15.62 8.95
C LYS A 86 -15.54 -14.91 8.60
N ILE A 87 -15.30 -13.73 9.18
CA ILE A 87 -14.08 -12.96 8.91
C ILE A 87 -12.87 -13.57 9.63
N GLU A 88 -13.03 -14.08 10.85
CA GLU A 88 -11.96 -14.82 11.53
C GLU A 88 -11.55 -16.09 10.77
N GLU A 89 -12.50 -16.79 10.16
CA GLU A 89 -12.22 -17.93 9.28
C GLU A 89 -11.50 -17.50 8.00
N GLU A 90 -11.94 -16.43 7.35
CA GLU A 90 -11.26 -15.87 6.17
C GLU A 90 -9.84 -15.39 6.47
N GLU A 91 -9.59 -14.83 7.66
CA GLU A 91 -8.24 -14.43 8.10
C GLU A 91 -7.34 -15.65 8.31
N LYS A 92 -7.87 -16.71 8.96
CA LYS A 92 -7.14 -17.96 9.16
C LYS A 92 -6.81 -18.64 7.82
N GLU A 93 -7.72 -18.64 6.86
CA GLU A 93 -7.43 -19.18 5.52
C GLU A 93 -6.38 -18.37 4.76
N LYS A 94 -6.43 -17.02 4.84
CA LYS A 94 -5.43 -16.16 4.20
C LYS A 94 -4.04 -16.38 4.80
N LEU A 95 -3.96 -16.52 6.13
CA LEU A 95 -2.71 -16.84 6.83
C LEU A 95 -2.16 -18.21 6.42
N GLN A 96 -3.01 -19.23 6.28
CA GLN A 96 -2.58 -20.54 5.81
C GLN A 96 -2.09 -20.52 4.36
N LYS A 97 -2.77 -19.80 3.46
CA LYS A 97 -2.35 -19.66 2.06
C LYS A 97 -1.00 -18.94 1.94
N LEU A 98 -0.74 -17.93 2.76
CA LEU A 98 0.53 -17.20 2.81
C LEU A 98 1.69 -18.02 3.39
N GLN A 99 1.41 -19.05 4.18
CA GLN A 99 2.44 -19.98 4.70
C GLN A 99 2.74 -21.12 3.72
N GLN A 100 1.88 -21.34 2.73
CA GLN A 100 2.05 -22.38 1.71
C GLN A 100 2.71 -21.86 0.42
N GLU A 101 2.74 -20.54 0.19
CA GLU A 101 3.59 -19.87 -0.81
C GLU A 101 5.02 -19.61 -0.29
#